data_AF-A0A821FCS7-F1
#
_entry.id   AF-A0A821FCS7-F1
#
_cell.length_a   1.000
_cell.length_b   1.000
_cell.length_c   1.000
_cell.angle_alpha   90.00
_cell.angle_beta   90.00
_cell.angle_gamma   90.00
#
_symmetry.space_group_name_H-M   'P 1'
#
loop_
_entity.id
_entity.type
_entity.pdbx_description
1 polymer ?
#
loop_
_entity_poly.entity_id
_entity_poly.type
_entity_poly.pdbx_seq_one_letter_code
_entity_poly.pdbx_strand_id
1 'polypeptide(L)'
;LRITAQQRITFLRARGGAKEIWRLKSLLEIAADINSDVIETQEFFDLVISISQNPNGRDVVWNFYRHNYLALLYRFGRTNRLFNQLIANIAQSFENSYYYHEMITFINQNPSPSQFQQLAVDQISMNFEWLINGMTKALDDAISAADKSGSKNKN
;
A
#
# COMPACT_ATOMS: atom_id res chain seq x y z
N LEU A 1 -27.21 15.50 10.86
CA LEU A 1 -26.05 14.85 11.52
C LEU A 1 -25.06 14.44 10.42
N ARG A 2 -23.98 15.21 10.22
CA ARG A 2 -22.94 14.90 9.22
C ARG A 2 -22.05 13.82 9.85
N ILE A 3 -22.16 12.57 9.41
CA ILE A 3 -21.21 11.52 9.84
C ILE A 3 -19.88 11.87 9.17
N THR A 4 -18.89 12.25 9.97
CA THR A 4 -17.57 12.69 9.47
C THR A 4 -16.83 11.52 8.81
N ALA A 5 -15.87 11.82 7.91
CA ALA A 5 -15.03 10.78 7.34
C ALA A 5 -14.33 9.99 8.46
N GLN A 6 -13.89 10.66 9.52
CA GLN A 6 -13.35 10.01 10.71
C GLN A 6 -14.34 9.06 11.43
N GLN A 7 -15.63 9.39 11.51
CA GLN A 7 -16.64 8.48 12.06
C GLN A 7 -16.89 7.30 11.12
N ARG A 8 -16.81 7.49 9.79
CA ARG A 8 -16.89 6.40 8.80
C ARG A 8 -15.65 5.50 8.86
N ILE A 9 -14.45 6.08 8.97
CA ILE A 9 -13.17 5.38 9.13
C ILE A 9 -13.15 4.62 10.44
N THR A 10 -13.53 5.26 11.56
CA THR A 10 -13.67 4.60 12.87
C THR A 10 -14.71 3.48 12.81
N PHE A 11 -15.84 3.68 12.15
CA PHE A 11 -16.84 2.63 11.95
C PHE A 11 -16.31 1.47 11.09
N LEU A 12 -15.52 1.73 10.06
CA LEU A 12 -14.91 0.70 9.20
C LEU A 12 -13.75 -0.03 9.88
N ARG A 13 -13.01 0.66 10.76
CA ARG A 13 -12.00 0.06 11.64
C ARG A 13 -12.65 -0.80 12.72
N ALA A 14 -13.72 -0.29 13.36
CA ALA A 14 -14.48 -0.98 14.41
C ALA A 14 -15.28 -2.17 13.89
N ARG A 15 -15.83 -2.08 12.68
CA ARG A 15 -16.45 -3.19 11.95
C ARG A 15 -15.36 -3.95 11.19
N GLY A 16 -14.45 -4.53 11.97
CA GLY A 16 -13.23 -5.25 11.59
C GLY A 16 -13.00 -5.39 10.09
N GLY A 17 -12.20 -4.47 9.53
CA GLY A 17 -11.62 -4.52 8.20
C GLY A 17 -12.63 -4.88 7.11
N ALA A 18 -13.26 -3.88 6.48
CA ALA A 18 -14.23 -4.11 5.39
C ALA A 18 -13.74 -5.20 4.42
N LYS A 19 -14.29 -6.42 4.56
CA LYS A 19 -13.94 -7.59 3.74
C LYS A 19 -14.40 -7.43 2.29
N GLU A 20 -15.25 -6.45 2.05
CA GLU A 20 -15.89 -6.17 0.77
C GLU A 20 -15.08 -5.13 -0.01
N ILE A 21 -14.27 -5.61 -0.95
CA ILE A 21 -13.44 -4.80 -1.87
C ILE A 21 -14.22 -3.64 -2.50
N TRP A 22 -15.48 -3.89 -2.91
CA TRP A 22 -16.31 -2.87 -3.54
C TRP A 22 -16.64 -1.68 -2.62
N ARG A 23 -16.79 -1.91 -1.30
CA ARG A 23 -17.05 -0.83 -0.34
C ARG A 23 -15.82 0.06 -0.14
N LEU A 24 -14.63 -0.55 -0.14
CA LEU A 24 -13.37 0.19 -0.07
C LEU A 24 -13.19 1.07 -1.32
N LYS A 25 -13.48 0.52 -2.50
CA LYS A 25 -13.44 1.26 -3.76
C LYS A 25 -14.41 2.45 -3.77
N SER A 26 -15.69 2.22 -3.46
CA SER A 26 -16.69 3.30 -3.44
C SER A 26 -16.34 4.39 -2.43
N LEU A 27 -15.74 4.03 -1.29
CA LEU A 27 -15.31 5.00 -0.30
C LEU A 27 -14.15 5.87 -0.81
N LEU A 28 -13.16 5.27 -1.50
CA LEU A 28 -12.08 6.01 -2.13
C LEU A 28 -12.60 6.97 -3.20
N GLU A 29 -13.54 6.54 -4.03
CA GLU A 29 -14.16 7.38 -5.07
C GLU A 29 -14.88 8.59 -4.48
N ILE A 30 -15.70 8.38 -3.44
CA ILE A 30 -16.40 9.47 -2.74
C ILE A 30 -15.40 10.43 -2.08
N ALA A 31 -14.31 9.89 -1.52
CA ALA A 31 -13.29 10.70 -0.86
C ALA A 31 -12.44 11.50 -1.85
N ALA A 32 -12.26 10.96 -3.05
CA ALA A 32 -11.45 11.54 -4.11
C ALA A 32 -12.17 12.63 -4.91
N ASP A 33 -13.51 12.68 -4.85
CA ASP A 33 -14.31 13.67 -5.56
C ASP A 33 -13.89 15.10 -5.19
N ILE A 34 -13.52 15.85 -6.23
CA ILE A 34 -13.09 17.25 -6.13
C ILE A 34 -14.24 18.20 -5.78
N ASN A 35 -15.49 17.80 -6.05
CA ASN A 35 -16.68 18.59 -5.75
C ASN A 35 -17.26 18.29 -4.36
N SER A 36 -16.62 17.37 -3.62
CA SER A 36 -17.09 16.90 -2.33
C SER A 36 -16.39 17.65 -1.20
N ASP A 37 -17.05 18.67 -0.63
CA ASP A 37 -16.67 19.34 0.63
C ASP A 37 -16.96 18.47 1.87
N VAL A 38 -17.02 17.15 1.69
CA VAL A 38 -17.38 16.19 2.74
C VAL A 38 -16.16 15.67 3.46
N ILE A 39 -14.99 15.66 2.81
CA ILE A 39 -13.76 15.08 3.35
C ILE A 39 -12.63 16.09 3.24
N GLU A 40 -12.01 16.41 4.38
CA GLU A 40 -10.85 17.29 4.42
C GLU A 40 -9.63 16.61 3.77
N THR A 41 -8.72 17.41 3.22
CA THR A 41 -7.49 16.92 2.56
C THR A 41 -6.71 15.93 3.43
N GLN A 42 -6.57 16.21 4.73
CA GLN A 42 -5.86 15.31 5.65
C GLN A 42 -6.63 13.99 5.88
N GLU A 43 -7.94 14.08 6.11
CA GLU A 43 -8.80 12.90 6.26
C GLU A 43 -8.76 11.97 5.03
N PHE A 44 -8.65 12.55 3.83
CA PHE A 44 -8.45 11.77 2.61
C PHE A 44 -7.16 10.95 2.67
N PHE A 45 -6.02 11.57 3.00
CA PHE A 45 -4.75 10.85 3.06
C PHE A 45 -4.73 9.78 4.16
N ASP A 46 -5.27 10.10 5.34
CA ASP A 46 -5.37 9.15 6.46
C ASP A 46 -6.25 7.95 6.10
N LEU A 47 -7.34 8.17 5.37
CA LEU A 47 -8.19 7.12 4.83
C LEU A 47 -7.41 6.21 3.87
N VAL A 48 -6.73 6.78 2.87
CA VAL A 48 -5.99 6.01 1.86
C VAL A 48 -4.92 5.15 2.53
N ILE A 49 -4.14 5.73 3.44
CA ILE A 49 -3.10 5.01 4.20
C ILE A 49 -3.71 3.90 5.05
N SER A 50 -4.83 4.19 5.72
CA SER A 50 -5.51 3.18 6.53
C SER A 50 -6.02 1.99 5.71
N ILE A 51 -6.43 2.21 4.46
CA ILE A 51 -6.89 1.14 3.57
C ILE A 51 -5.69 0.37 3.01
N SER A 52 -4.58 1.04 2.65
CA SER A 52 -3.42 0.38 2.06
C SER A 52 -2.71 -0.58 3.01
N GLN A 53 -2.82 -0.35 4.31
CA GLN A 53 -2.29 -1.23 5.36
C GLN A 53 -3.07 -2.55 5.50
N ASN A 54 -4.28 -2.64 4.93
CA ASN A 54 -5.06 -3.89 4.91
C ASN A 54 -4.64 -4.70 3.67
N PRO A 55 -4.27 -6.00 3.80
CA PRO A 55 -3.94 -6.84 2.64
C PRO A 55 -5.00 -6.83 1.53
N ASN A 56 -6.29 -6.83 1.89
CA ASN A 56 -7.39 -6.75 0.92
C ASN A 56 -7.60 -5.35 0.33
N GLY A 57 -7.11 -4.31 1.01
CA GLY A 57 -7.24 -2.91 0.61
C GLY A 57 -6.03 -2.38 -0.17
N ARG A 58 -4.87 -3.02 -0.03
CA ARG A 58 -3.61 -2.68 -0.70
C ARG A 58 -3.77 -2.57 -2.21
N ASP A 59 -4.30 -3.62 -2.84
CA ASP A 59 -4.50 -3.65 -4.29
C ASP A 59 -5.52 -2.60 -4.75
N VAL A 60 -6.57 -2.41 -3.95
CA VAL A 60 -7.61 -1.42 -4.22
C VAL A 60 -7.02 -0.02 -4.23
N VAL A 61 -6.23 0.32 -3.20
CA VAL A 61 -5.57 1.62 -3.10
C VAL A 61 -4.53 1.80 -4.19
N TRP A 62 -3.70 0.79 -4.46
CA TRP A 62 -2.66 0.91 -5.48
C TRP A 62 -3.26 1.13 -6.87
N ASN A 63 -4.28 0.36 -7.23
CA ASN A 63 -4.98 0.55 -8.48
C ASN A 63 -5.69 1.90 -8.52
N PHE A 64 -6.41 2.28 -7.46
CA PHE A 64 -7.06 3.58 -7.38
C PHE A 64 -6.06 4.74 -7.58
N TYR A 65 -4.93 4.72 -6.86
CA TYR A 65 -3.92 5.77 -6.90
C TYR A 65 -3.33 5.93 -8.30
N ARG A 66 -2.96 4.82 -8.96
CA ARG A 66 -2.38 4.85 -10.31
C ARG A 66 -3.38 5.33 -11.37
N HIS A 67 -4.60 4.77 -11.37
CA HIS A 67 -5.62 5.12 -12.37
C HIS A 67 -6.08 6.58 -12.23
N ASN A 68 -6.07 7.13 -11.02
CA ASN A 68 -6.52 8.50 -10.74
C ASN A 68 -5.38 9.48 -10.53
N TYR A 69 -4.11 9.09 -10.79
CA TYR A 69 -2.95 9.89 -10.42
C TYR A 69 -3.02 11.33 -10.94
N LEU A 70 -3.38 11.52 -12.20
CA LEU A 70 -3.50 12.87 -12.80
C LEU A 70 -4.62 13.69 -12.16
N ALA A 71 -5.76 13.07 -11.84
CA ALA A 71 -6.86 13.76 -11.16
C ALA A 71 -6.50 14.14 -9.72
N LEU A 72 -5.81 13.25 -9.00
CA LEU A 72 -5.30 13.52 -7.65
C LEU A 72 -4.22 14.61 -7.68
N LEU A 73 -3.32 14.57 -8.66
CA LEU A 73 -2.30 15.59 -8.86
C LEU A 73 -2.92 16.96 -9.18
N TYR A 74 -3.98 16.99 -10.00
CA TYR A 74 -4.75 18.20 -10.27
C TYR A 74 -5.45 18.74 -9.02
N ARG A 75 -6.09 17.86 -8.24
CA ARG A 75 -6.83 18.22 -7.03
C ARG A 75 -5.91 18.76 -5.92
N PHE A 76 -4.83 18.05 -5.62
CA PHE A 76 -3.98 18.38 -4.47
C PHE A 76 -2.82 19.31 -4.83
N GLY A 77 -2.38 19.28 -6.09
CA GLY A 77 -1.25 20.07 -6.58
C GLY A 77 0.10 19.38 -6.41
N ARG A 78 1.02 19.67 -7.33
CA ARG A 78 2.37 19.06 -7.39
C ARG A 78 3.25 19.38 -6.17
N THR A 79 3.01 20.51 -5.51
CA THR A 79 3.77 20.94 -4.33
C THR A 79 3.18 20.43 -3.02
N ASN A 80 2.04 19.75 -3.04
CA ASN A 80 1.40 19.24 -1.84
C ASN A 80 2.24 18.12 -1.23
N ARG A 81 2.72 18.35 -0.01
CA ARG A 81 3.61 17.42 0.69
C ARG A 81 2.92 16.10 1.00
N LEU A 82 1.67 16.11 1.47
CA LEU A 82 0.92 14.90 1.84
C LEU A 82 0.66 14.03 0.61
N PHE A 83 0.32 14.65 -0.52
CA PHE A 83 0.18 13.95 -1.80
C PHE A 83 1.49 13.31 -2.23
N ASN A 84 2.59 14.06 -2.22
CA ASN A 84 3.89 13.51 -2.60
C ASN A 84 4.33 12.39 -1.63
N GLN A 85 4.03 12.49 -0.34
CA GLN A 85 4.31 11.45 0.66
C GLN A 85 3.50 10.18 0.46
N LEU A 86 2.31 10.27 -0.15
CA LEU A 86 1.37 9.17 -0.23
C LEU A 86 1.96 7.93 -0.90
N ILE A 87 2.78 8.10 -1.95
CA ILE A 87 3.42 6.99 -2.66
C ILE A 87 4.34 6.17 -1.74
N ALA A 88 5.11 6.85 -0.87
CA ALA A 88 5.99 6.19 0.09
C ALA A 88 5.19 5.49 1.19
N ASN A 89 4.05 6.04 1.61
CA ASN A 89 3.18 5.39 2.59
C ASN A 89 2.49 4.14 2.02
N ILE A 90 2.04 4.18 0.76
CA ILE A 90 1.49 3.00 0.08
C ILE A 90 2.58 1.92 -0.05
N ALA A 91 3.80 2.31 -0.42
CA ALA A 91 4.95 1.42 -0.61
C ALA A 91 5.30 0.59 0.64
N GLN A 92 5.07 1.10 1.85
CA GLN A 92 5.32 0.36 3.10
C GLN A 92 4.55 -0.94 3.19
N SER A 93 3.40 -1.03 2.51
CA SER A 93 2.60 -2.25 2.49
C SER A 93 3.09 -3.29 1.49
N PHE A 94 4.02 -2.97 0.58
CA PHE A 94 4.39 -3.86 -0.51
C PHE A 94 5.40 -4.92 -0.10
N GLU A 95 5.15 -6.17 -0.48
CA GLU A 95 5.87 -7.34 0.05
C GLU A 95 6.21 -8.37 -1.03
N ASN A 96 6.28 -7.99 -2.31
CA ASN A 96 6.69 -8.95 -3.35
C ASN A 96 7.26 -8.25 -4.59
N SER A 97 7.87 -9.03 -5.47
CA SER A 97 8.45 -8.56 -6.73
C SER A 97 7.44 -7.90 -7.66
N TYR A 98 6.17 -8.34 -7.65
CA TYR A 98 5.12 -7.75 -8.47
C TYR A 98 4.97 -6.25 -8.17
N TYR A 99 4.84 -5.89 -6.89
CA TYR A 99 4.72 -4.48 -6.51
C TYR A 99 5.99 -3.66 -6.75
N TYR A 100 7.17 -4.28 -6.65
CA TYR A 100 8.43 -3.64 -7.01
C TYR A 100 8.43 -3.20 -8.48
N HIS A 101 8.12 -4.12 -9.40
CA HIS A 101 8.07 -3.81 -10.83
C HIS A 101 6.99 -2.77 -11.16
N GLU A 102 5.82 -2.88 -10.54
CA GLU A 102 4.74 -1.92 -10.71
C GLU A 102 5.13 -0.52 -10.24
N MET A 103 5.82 -0.39 -9.10
CA MET A 103 6.26 0.90 -8.58
C MET A 103 7.29 1.56 -9.49
N ILE A 104 8.32 0.80 -9.92
CA ILE A 104 9.35 1.31 -10.83
C ILE A 104 8.72 1.78 -12.16
N THR A 105 7.80 0.98 -12.70
CA THR A 105 7.06 1.34 -13.92
C THR A 105 6.28 2.64 -13.73
N PHE A 106 5.55 2.76 -12.63
CA PHE A 106 4.75 3.94 -12.33
C PHE A 106 5.60 5.21 -12.18
N ILE A 107 6.72 5.14 -11.45
CA ILE A 107 7.63 6.28 -11.23
C ILE A 107 8.26 6.72 -12.55
N ASN A 108 8.70 5.79 -13.39
CA ASN A 108 9.27 6.09 -14.71
C ASN A 108 8.26 6.80 -15.63
N GLN A 109 6.98 6.42 -15.54
CA GLN A 109 5.90 7.08 -16.30
C GLN A 109 5.50 8.43 -15.71
N ASN A 110 5.72 8.65 -14.41
CA ASN A 110 5.23 9.82 -13.68
C ASN A 110 6.35 10.47 -12.84
N PRO A 111 7.44 10.95 -13.45
CA PRO A 111 8.58 11.48 -12.71
C PRO A 111 8.20 12.74 -11.91
N SER A 112 8.55 12.74 -10.63
CA SER A 112 8.37 13.88 -9.73
C SER A 112 9.73 14.32 -9.19
N PRO A 113 10.00 15.64 -9.05
CA PRO A 113 11.20 16.12 -8.36
C PRO A 113 11.18 15.83 -6.84
N SER A 114 10.10 15.23 -6.33
CA SER A 114 9.94 14.92 -4.92
C SER A 114 10.77 13.70 -4.50
N GLN A 115 11.47 13.82 -3.36
CA GLN A 115 12.24 12.73 -2.75
C GLN A 115 11.40 11.49 -2.39
N PHE A 116 10.07 11.64 -2.25
CA PHE A 116 9.21 10.54 -1.79
C PHE A 116 9.07 9.41 -2.81
N GLN A 117 9.33 9.66 -4.10
CA GLN A 117 9.43 8.58 -5.08
C GLN A 117 10.65 7.69 -4.82
N GLN A 118 11.81 8.30 -4.54
CA GLN A 118 13.01 7.54 -4.18
C GLN A 118 12.79 6.76 -2.88
N LEU A 119 12.19 7.39 -1.85
CA LEU A 119 11.86 6.71 -0.60
C LEU A 119 10.92 5.51 -0.79
N ALA A 120 9.98 5.61 -1.73
CA ALA A 120 9.11 4.48 -2.07
C ALA A 120 9.91 3.31 -2.68
N VAL A 121 10.86 3.60 -3.58
CA VAL A 121 11.75 2.58 -4.17
C VAL A 121 12.64 1.95 -3.11
N ASP A 122 13.24 2.75 -2.25
CA ASP A 122 14.12 2.28 -1.18
C ASP A 122 13.35 1.34 -0.23
N GLN A 123 12.13 1.74 0.16
CA GLN A 123 11.28 0.95 1.05
C GLN A 123 10.90 -0.41 0.44
N ILE A 124 10.51 -0.45 -0.84
CA ILE A 124 10.12 -1.71 -1.48
C ILE A 124 11.35 -2.60 -1.71
N SER A 125 12.50 -2.00 -2.02
CA SER A 125 13.76 -2.73 -2.16
C SER A 125 14.14 -3.39 -0.83
N MET A 126 14.06 -2.66 0.29
CA MET A 126 14.28 -3.20 1.62
C MET A 126 13.30 -4.33 1.96
N ASN A 127 12.01 -4.15 1.67
CA ASN A 127 11.00 -5.18 1.93
C ASN A 127 11.28 -6.45 1.09
N PHE A 128 11.67 -6.28 -0.17
CA PHE A 128 11.99 -7.38 -1.08
C PHE A 128 13.25 -8.14 -0.64
N GLU A 129 14.32 -7.45 -0.28
CA GLU A 129 15.54 -8.06 0.26
C GLU A 129 15.27 -8.85 1.55
N TRP A 130 14.48 -8.27 2.46
CA TRP A 130 14.09 -8.94 3.70
C TRP A 130 13.36 -10.26 3.44
N LEU A 131 12.45 -10.27 2.46
CA LEU A 131 11.70 -11.46 2.08
C LEU A 131 12.56 -12.53 1.43
N ILE A 132 13.46 -12.15 0.51
CA ILE A 132 14.39 -13.10 -0.12
C ILE A 132 15.25 -13.76 0.95
N ASN A 133 15.86 -12.95 1.83
CA ASN A 133 16.73 -13.47 2.88
C ASN A 133 15.98 -14.40 3.84
N GLY A 134 14.74 -14.07 4.19
CA GLY A 134 13.86 -14.93 4.99
C GLY A 134 13.54 -16.27 4.30
N MET A 135 13.20 -16.23 3.01
CA MET A 135 12.91 -17.43 2.23
C MET A 135 14.13 -18.34 2.07
N THR A 136 15.30 -17.78 1.78
CA THR A 136 16.57 -18.53 1.68
C THR A 136 16.88 -19.25 2.99
N LYS A 137 16.77 -18.55 4.13
CA LYS A 137 17.00 -19.16 5.43
C LYS A 137 16.02 -20.29 5.73
N ALA A 138 14.73 -20.10 5.44
CA ALA A 138 13.73 -21.14 5.64
C ALA A 138 14.00 -22.38 4.79
N LEU A 139 14.52 -22.20 3.57
CA LEU A 139 14.93 -23.30 2.70
C LEU A 139 16.13 -24.06 3.27
N ASP A 140 17.17 -23.34 3.73
CA ASP A 140 18.36 -23.94 4.34
C ASP A 140 18.02 -24.73 5.62
N ASP A 141 17.12 -24.19 6.46
CA ASP A 141 16.63 -24.85 7.67
C ASP A 141 15.85 -26.13 7.31
N ALA A 142 15.03 -26.08 6.25
CA ALA A 142 14.25 -27.24 5.79
C ALA A 142 15.15 -28.36 5.22
N ILE A 143 16.17 -28.01 4.43
CA ILE A 143 17.17 -28.95 3.92
C ILE A 143 17.91 -29.61 5.09
N SER A 144 18.39 -28.81 6.05
CA SER A 144 19.10 -29.28 7.24
C SER A 144 18.25 -30.22 8.12
N ALA A 145 16.95 -29.97 8.23
CA ALA A 145 16.03 -30.84 8.97
C ALA A 145 15.79 -32.17 8.24
N ALA A 146 15.65 -32.14 6.91
CA ALA A 146 15.48 -33.33 6.10
C ALA A 146 16.69 -34.28 6.21
N ASP A 147 17.92 -33.75 6.14
CA ASP A 147 19.15 -34.52 6.28
C ASP A 147 19.26 -35.21 7.65
N LYS A 148 18.89 -34.52 8.73
CA LYS A 148 18.86 -35.08 10.09
C LYS A 148 17.82 -36.20 10.24
N SER A 149 16.69 -36.10 9.55
CA SER A 149 15.64 -37.13 9.59
C SER A 149 16.01 -38.38 8.80
N GLY A 150 16.67 -38.23 7.65
CA GLY A 150 17.14 -39.34 6.82
C GLY A 150 18.26 -40.16 7.46
N SER A 151 19.11 -39.54 8.29
CA SER A 151 20.16 -40.25 9.05
C SER A 151 19.62 -41.09 10.22
N LYS A 152 18.43 -40.78 10.76
CA LYS A 152 17.83 -41.57 11.87
C LYS A 152 17.16 -42.86 11.41
N ASN A 153 16.76 -42.95 10.14
CA ASN A 153 16.07 -44.13 9.58
C ASN A 153 17.02 -45.19 8.99
N LYS A 154 18.35 -45.02 9.10
CA LYS A 154 19.36 -45.95 8.58
C LYS A 154 20.05 -46.80 9.66
N ASN A 155 19.61 -46.73 10.91
CA ASN A 155 20.14 -47.51 12.03
C ASN A 155 19.09 -48.48 12.58
#